data_AF-A0A2V8RNN7-F1
#
_entry.id   AF-A0A2V8RNN7-F1
#
_cell.length_a   1.000
_cell.length_b   1.000
_cell.length_c   1.000
_cell.angle_alpha   90.00
_cell.angle_beta   90.00
_cell.angle_gamma   90.00
#
_symmetry.space_group_name_H-M   'P 1'
#
loop_
_entity.id
_entity.type
_entity.pdbx_description
1 polymer ?
#
loop_
_entity_poly.entity_id
_entity_poly.type
_entity_poly.pdbx_seq_one_letter_code
_entity_poly.pdbx_strand_id
1 'polypeptide(L)'
;MATEIQLDVLAIFSHPDDAELTMAGTLLKLKSLGHRVGVADMTRGEMGTRGTPEIRAQESLDAARIMGLDARINLEQPDGHITLSEETRQVVVRALRKCRPKVVFTSHWDDPHPDHAATARIVREAARLATMRRYDEQAGLDAIKMPAIAHVVYSRLVVPSFIV
;
A
#
# COMPACT_ATOMS: atom_id res chain seq x y z
N MET A 1 18.04 4.60 -10.95
CA MET A 1 16.72 4.98 -11.48
C MET A 1 15.81 3.79 -11.30
N ALA A 2 14.84 3.83 -10.38
CA ALA A 2 13.89 2.73 -10.23
C ALA A 2 13.04 2.68 -11.51
N THR A 3 13.15 1.58 -12.25
CA THR A 3 12.38 1.31 -13.45
C THR A 3 10.88 1.46 -13.14
N GLU A 4 10.15 2.18 -13.97
CA GLU A 4 8.69 2.26 -13.87
C GLU A 4 8.11 0.84 -14.01
N ILE A 5 7.45 0.35 -12.96
CA ILE A 5 6.76 -0.94 -12.96
C ILE A 5 5.26 -0.63 -13.00
N GLN A 6 4.66 -0.71 -14.18
CA GLN A 6 3.20 -0.60 -14.31
C GLN A 6 2.51 -1.81 -13.66
N LEU A 7 1.71 -1.58 -12.63
CA LEU A 7 0.92 -2.59 -11.94
C LEU A 7 -0.55 -2.49 -12.33
N ASP A 8 -1.27 -3.62 -12.31
CA ASP A 8 -2.74 -3.59 -12.34
C ASP A 8 -3.29 -3.26 -10.95
N VAL A 9 -2.65 -3.80 -9.91
CA VAL A 9 -3.07 -3.72 -8.51
C VAL A 9 -1.89 -3.33 -7.63
N LEU A 10 -2.10 -2.35 -6.75
CA LEU A 10 -1.16 -2.00 -5.68
C LEU A 10 -1.87 -2.04 -4.32
N ALA A 11 -1.44 -2.92 -3.44
CA ALA A 11 -1.87 -2.94 -2.04
C ALA A 11 -0.96 -2.02 -1.22
N ILE A 12 -1.52 -1.07 -0.47
CA ILE A 12 -0.78 -0.12 0.37
C ILE A 12 -1.25 -0.28 1.82
N PHE A 13 -0.35 -0.72 2.69
CA PHE A 13 -0.64 -1.04 4.08
C PHE A 13 0.39 -0.43 5.04
N SER A 14 0.08 -0.43 6.33
CA SER A 14 0.91 0.26 7.33
C SER A 14 2.20 -0.50 7.60
N HIS A 15 2.09 -1.80 7.81
CA HIS A 15 3.16 -2.65 8.31
C HIS A 15 3.44 -3.84 7.39
N PRO A 16 4.68 -4.35 7.38
CA PRO A 16 4.99 -5.56 6.64
C PRO A 16 4.40 -6.80 7.33
N ASP A 17 3.25 -7.24 6.80
CA ASP A 17 2.48 -8.48 7.06
C ASP A 17 0.97 -8.21 6.90
N ASP A 18 0.54 -6.95 6.97
CA ASP A 18 -0.85 -6.52 6.81
C ASP A 18 -1.51 -7.06 5.53
N ALA A 19 -0.82 -6.94 4.39
CA ALA A 19 -1.34 -7.37 3.10
C ALA A 19 -1.53 -8.89 3.06
N GLU A 20 -0.57 -9.63 3.61
CA GLU A 20 -0.60 -11.08 3.75
C GLU A 20 -1.74 -11.53 4.66
N LEU A 21 -1.83 -10.93 5.85
CA LEU A 21 -2.80 -11.29 6.88
C LEU A 21 -4.24 -11.04 6.43
N THR A 22 -4.47 -9.94 5.73
CA THR A 22 -5.82 -9.47 5.44
C THR A 22 -6.32 -9.84 4.05
N MET A 23 -5.43 -10.04 3.07
CA MET A 23 -5.86 -10.24 1.69
C MET A 23 -4.92 -11.10 0.81
N ALA A 24 -4.04 -11.94 1.36
CA ALA A 24 -3.17 -12.82 0.57
C ALA A 24 -3.94 -13.66 -0.46
N GLY A 25 -5.10 -14.22 -0.09
CA GLY A 25 -5.94 -15.01 -0.99
C GLY A 25 -6.37 -14.22 -2.23
N THR A 26 -6.76 -12.96 -2.06
CA THR A 26 -7.12 -12.06 -3.16
C THR A 26 -5.91 -11.73 -4.03
N LEU A 27 -4.76 -11.42 -3.43
CA LEU A 27 -3.53 -11.11 -4.19
C LEU A 27 -3.07 -12.32 -5.03
N LEU A 28 -3.08 -13.52 -4.44
CA LEU A 28 -2.78 -14.78 -5.14
C LEU A 28 -3.79 -15.06 -6.25
N LYS A 29 -5.08 -14.82 -6.01
CA LYS A 29 -6.11 -14.98 -7.04
C LYS A 29 -5.87 -14.04 -8.21
N LEU A 30 -5.56 -12.77 -7.96
CA LEU A 30 -5.24 -11.79 -9.00
C LEU A 30 -4.00 -12.19 -9.80
N LYS A 31 -2.94 -12.67 -9.13
CA LYS A 31 -1.76 -13.25 -9.79
C LYS A 31 -2.13 -14.44 -10.68
N SER A 32 -2.99 -15.34 -10.21
CA SER A 32 -3.44 -16.50 -10.99
C SER A 32 -4.24 -16.10 -12.25
N LEU A 33 -4.85 -14.92 -12.26
CA LEU A 33 -5.56 -14.34 -13.39
C LEU A 33 -4.63 -13.54 -14.34
N GLY A 34 -3.32 -13.53 -14.07
CA GLY A 34 -2.32 -12.87 -14.91
C GLY A 34 -2.14 -11.37 -14.63
N HIS A 35 -2.70 -10.85 -13.53
CA HIS A 35 -2.51 -9.44 -13.16
C HIS A 35 -1.12 -9.18 -12.60
N ARG A 36 -0.61 -7.97 -12.84
CA ARG A 36 0.60 -7.45 -12.17
C ARG A 36 0.22 -6.86 -10.82
N VAL A 37 0.73 -7.45 -9.75
CA VAL A 37 0.33 -7.15 -8.37
C VAL A 37 1.55 -6.75 -7.56
N GLY A 38 1.49 -5.63 -6.86
CA GLY A 38 2.51 -5.20 -5.92
C GLY A 38 1.95 -4.85 -4.54
N VAL A 39 2.83 -4.80 -3.56
CA VAL A 39 2.56 -4.35 -2.19
C VAL A 39 3.52 -3.22 -1.84
N ALA A 40 3.01 -2.18 -1.18
CA ALA A 40 3.79 -1.12 -0.57
C ALA A 40 3.47 -1.02 0.93
N ASP A 41 4.49 -1.17 1.75
CA ASP A 41 4.38 -0.97 3.20
C ASP A 41 4.75 0.48 3.53
N MET A 42 3.95 1.15 4.35
CA MET A 42 4.23 2.53 4.77
C MET A 42 5.49 2.58 5.62
N THR A 43 5.69 1.59 6.50
CA THR A 43 6.75 1.56 7.52
C THR A 43 7.60 0.31 7.37
N ARG A 44 8.72 0.21 8.11
CA ARG A 44 9.54 -1.01 8.16
C ARG A 44 9.09 -1.99 9.25
N GLY A 45 8.06 -1.65 10.02
CA GLY A 45 7.62 -2.43 11.18
C GLY A 45 8.63 -2.37 12.34
N GLU A 46 9.44 -1.30 12.44
CA GLU A 46 10.53 -1.21 13.40
C GLU A 46 10.11 -1.11 14.87
N MET A 47 8.83 -0.82 15.16
CA MET A 47 8.29 -0.82 16.52
C MET A 47 7.78 -2.21 16.95
N GLY A 48 7.87 -3.22 16.07
CA GLY A 48 7.48 -4.59 16.37
C GLY A 48 8.26 -5.16 17.55
N THR A 49 7.55 -5.71 18.55
CA THR A 49 8.17 -6.27 19.77
C THR A 49 9.06 -7.49 19.50
N ARG A 50 8.86 -8.18 18.38
CA ARG A 50 9.59 -9.39 17.99
C ARG A 50 10.24 -9.21 16.63
N GLY A 51 11.47 -9.71 16.51
CA GLY A 51 12.31 -9.55 15.32
C GLY A 51 13.09 -8.24 15.33
N THR A 52 13.67 -7.91 14.19
CA THR A 52 14.33 -6.63 13.91
C THR A 52 13.84 -6.11 12.56
N PRO A 53 14.03 -4.82 12.22
CA PRO A 53 13.67 -4.30 10.91
C PRO A 53 14.32 -5.06 9.74
N GLU A 54 15.54 -5.56 9.93
CA GLU A 54 16.27 -6.33 8.92
C GLU A 54 15.66 -7.72 8.72
N ILE A 55 15.29 -8.39 9.81
CA ILE A 55 14.56 -9.66 9.75
C ILE A 55 13.22 -9.45 9.06
N ARG A 56 12.48 -8.40 9.45
CA ARG A 56 11.18 -8.07 8.88
C ARG A 56 11.26 -7.75 7.38
N ALA A 57 12.33 -7.06 6.96
CA ALA A 57 12.59 -6.80 5.54
C ALA A 57 12.84 -8.11 4.77
N GLN A 58 13.63 -9.03 5.34
CA GLN A 58 13.88 -10.33 4.73
C GLN A 58 12.60 -11.18 4.63
N GLU A 59 11.80 -11.22 5.70
CA GLU A 59 10.50 -11.92 5.74
C GLU A 59 9.54 -11.38 4.68
N SER A 60 9.46 -10.05 4.54
CA SER A 60 8.64 -9.39 3.53
C SER A 60 9.07 -9.71 2.09
N LEU A 61 10.38 -9.79 1.85
CA LEU A 61 10.92 -10.20 0.55
C LEU A 61 10.64 -11.67 0.24
N ASP A 62 10.73 -12.54 1.24
CA ASP A 62 10.44 -13.96 1.10
C ASP A 62 8.94 -14.20 0.87
N ALA A 63 8.06 -13.48 1.60
CA ALA A 63 6.62 -13.48 1.38
C ALA A 63 6.26 -13.02 -0.04
N ALA A 64 6.88 -11.93 -0.50
CA ALA A 64 6.69 -11.43 -1.87
C ALA A 64 7.10 -12.47 -2.93
N ARG A 65 8.21 -13.20 -2.69
CA ARG A 65 8.65 -14.29 -3.58
C ARG A 65 7.66 -15.45 -3.59
N ILE A 66 7.20 -15.89 -2.42
CA ILE A 66 6.22 -16.98 -2.28
C ILE A 66 4.91 -16.64 -2.99
N MET A 67 4.45 -15.39 -2.86
CA MET A 67 3.22 -14.92 -3.48
C MET A 67 3.37 -14.56 -4.97
N GLY A 68 4.61 -14.49 -5.48
CA GLY A 68 4.89 -14.10 -6.85
C GLY A 68 4.57 -12.64 -7.15
N LEU A 69 4.73 -11.73 -6.17
CA LEU A 69 4.48 -10.30 -6.37
C LEU A 69 5.45 -9.70 -7.39
N ASP A 70 4.96 -8.77 -8.20
CA ASP A 70 5.75 -8.03 -9.20
C ASP A 70 6.57 -6.90 -8.56
N ALA A 71 6.15 -6.43 -7.39
CA ALA A 71 6.85 -5.42 -6.61
C ALA A 71 6.53 -5.55 -5.11
N ARG A 72 7.56 -5.37 -4.27
CA ARG A 72 7.43 -5.08 -2.84
C ARG A 72 8.20 -3.80 -2.55
N ILE A 73 7.54 -2.79 -2.00
CA ILE A 73 8.07 -1.44 -1.82
C ILE A 73 7.94 -1.08 -0.34
N ASN A 74 8.96 -0.44 0.23
CA ASN A 74 8.85 0.20 1.53
C ASN A 74 8.88 1.72 1.35
N LEU A 75 8.00 2.44 2.04
CA LEU A 75 7.87 3.90 1.94
C LEU A 75 8.56 4.65 3.08
N GLU A 76 9.21 3.92 4.00
CA GLU A 76 10.11 4.42 5.04
C GLU A 76 9.49 5.49 5.95
N GLN A 77 8.18 5.42 6.18
CA GLN A 77 7.50 6.24 7.19
C GLN A 77 7.75 5.65 8.58
N PRO A 78 7.80 6.49 9.63
CA PRO A 78 8.08 6.05 10.98
C PRO A 78 6.91 5.22 11.55
N ASP A 79 7.22 4.00 11.97
CA ASP A 79 6.25 3.06 12.55
C ASP A 79 5.67 3.59 13.87
N GLY A 80 4.36 3.45 14.07
CA GLY A 80 3.60 4.01 15.19
C GLY A 80 3.34 5.52 15.08
N HIS A 81 3.81 6.17 14.01
CA HIS A 81 3.77 7.63 13.84
C HIS A 81 3.23 8.04 12.46
N ILE A 82 2.44 7.18 11.82
CA ILE A 82 1.81 7.53 10.54
C ILE A 82 0.77 8.62 10.77
N THR A 83 1.04 9.81 10.23
CA THR A 83 0.14 10.97 10.34
C THR A 83 -0.16 11.55 8.97
N LEU A 84 -1.36 12.10 8.82
CA LEU A 84 -1.71 12.83 7.60
C LEU A 84 -0.92 14.14 7.54
N SER A 85 0.06 14.19 6.65
CA SER A 85 0.92 15.35 6.41
C SER A 85 1.12 15.58 4.92
N GLU A 86 1.76 16.70 4.54
CA GLU A 86 2.18 16.90 3.16
C GLU A 86 3.21 15.86 2.71
N GLU A 87 4.15 15.51 3.59
CA GLU A 87 5.20 14.53 3.32
C GLU A 87 4.63 13.13 3.05
N THR A 88 3.76 12.62 3.94
CA THR A 88 3.18 11.28 3.79
C THR A 88 2.32 11.18 2.53
N ARG A 89 1.56 12.24 2.21
CA ARG A 89 0.79 12.32 0.95
C ARG A 89 1.71 12.32 -0.27
N GLN A 90 2.79 13.09 -0.27
CA GLN A 90 3.74 13.10 -1.39
C GLN A 90 4.39 11.74 -1.61
N VAL A 91 4.81 11.05 -0.55
CA VAL A 91 5.41 9.72 -0.65
C VAL A 91 4.45 8.72 -1.31
N VAL A 92 3.18 8.70 -0.88
CA VAL A 92 2.16 7.81 -1.49
C VAL A 92 1.81 8.25 -2.90
N VAL A 93 1.70 9.56 -3.18
CA VAL A 93 1.49 10.07 -4.55
C VAL A 93 2.60 9.60 -5.49
N ARG A 94 3.86 9.71 -5.07
CA ARG A 94 5.01 9.26 -5.86
C ARG A 94 4.96 7.76 -6.10
N ALA A 95 4.60 6.96 -5.10
CA ALA A 95 4.42 5.52 -5.27
C ALA A 95 3.32 5.19 -6.30
N LEU A 96 2.16 5.85 -6.19
CA LEU A 96 1.05 5.70 -7.12
C LEU A 96 1.41 6.13 -8.55
N ARG A 97 2.13 7.24 -8.72
CA ARG A 97 2.54 7.71 -10.06
C ARG A 97 3.63 6.84 -10.69
N LYS A 98 4.54 6.26 -9.90
CA LYS A 98 5.53 5.28 -10.39
C LYS A 98 4.88 3.95 -10.79
N CYS A 99 3.93 3.47 -9.99
CA CYS A 99 3.32 2.15 -10.20
C CYS A 99 2.10 2.17 -11.15
N ARG A 100 1.46 3.33 -11.29
CA ARG A 100 0.28 3.57 -12.15
C ARG A 100 -0.83 2.51 -12.01
N PRO A 101 -1.23 2.10 -10.77
CA PRO A 101 -2.18 1.01 -10.57
C PRO A 101 -3.58 1.39 -11.06
N LYS A 102 -4.37 0.39 -11.49
CA LYS A 102 -5.80 0.55 -11.80
C LYS A 102 -6.66 0.41 -10.54
N VAL A 103 -6.22 -0.45 -9.61
CA VAL A 103 -6.88 -0.70 -8.33
C VAL A 103 -5.88 -0.55 -7.19
N VAL A 104 -6.30 0.11 -6.13
CA VAL A 104 -5.55 0.24 -4.88
C VAL A 104 -6.33 -0.45 -3.76
N PHE A 105 -5.67 -1.32 -3.02
CA PHE A 105 -6.18 -1.87 -1.76
C PHE A 105 -5.49 -1.21 -0.58
N THR A 106 -6.21 -0.96 0.51
CA THR A 106 -5.63 -0.45 1.76
C THR A 106 -6.53 -0.82 2.94
N SER A 107 -6.10 -0.57 4.17
CA SER A 107 -6.90 -0.82 5.37
C SER A 107 -8.22 -0.04 5.36
N HIS A 108 -9.21 -0.54 6.10
CA HIS A 108 -10.41 0.23 6.42
C HIS A 108 -10.12 1.26 7.53
N TRP A 109 -10.80 2.41 7.52
CA TRP A 109 -10.56 3.49 8.50
C TRP A 109 -11.09 3.20 9.91
N ASP A 110 -11.94 2.19 10.08
CA ASP A 110 -12.44 1.69 11.37
C ASP A 110 -11.53 0.60 11.98
N ASP A 111 -10.30 0.47 11.48
CA ASP A 111 -9.32 -0.43 12.07
C ASP A 111 -8.88 0.06 13.46
N PRO A 112 -8.80 -0.83 14.49
CA PRO A 112 -8.39 -0.42 15.83
C PRO A 112 -6.94 0.07 15.92
N HIS A 113 -6.08 -0.26 14.96
CA HIS A 113 -4.70 0.23 14.92
C HIS A 113 -4.66 1.65 14.32
N PRO A 114 -4.14 2.66 15.03
CA PRO A 114 -4.16 4.06 14.56
C PRO A 114 -3.44 4.24 13.22
N ASP A 115 -2.30 3.57 13.03
CA ASP A 115 -1.59 3.59 11.74
C ASP A 115 -2.44 3.08 10.58
N HIS A 116 -3.23 2.02 10.76
CA HIS A 116 -4.10 1.48 9.69
C HIS A 116 -5.16 2.50 9.27
N ALA A 117 -5.80 3.15 10.25
CA ALA A 117 -6.76 4.21 9.99
C ALA A 117 -6.13 5.43 9.31
N ALA A 118 -4.92 5.82 9.74
CA ALA A 118 -4.16 6.91 9.13
C ALA A 118 -3.75 6.59 7.68
N THR A 119 -3.21 5.39 7.43
CA THR A 119 -2.84 4.89 6.09
C THR A 119 -4.05 4.89 5.17
N ALA A 120 -5.20 4.39 5.61
CA ALA A 120 -6.45 4.41 4.83
C ALA A 120 -6.82 5.82 4.36
N ARG A 121 -6.69 6.81 5.26
CA ARG A 121 -6.97 8.22 4.94
C ARG A 121 -5.93 8.80 3.98
N ILE A 122 -4.64 8.59 4.23
CA ILE A 122 -3.55 9.07 3.38
C ILE A 122 -3.68 8.51 1.97
N VAL A 123 -3.93 7.20 1.81
CA VAL A 123 -4.08 6.56 0.50
C VAL A 123 -5.24 7.17 -0.29
N ARG A 124 -6.38 7.43 0.35
CA ARG A 124 -7.53 8.08 -0.30
C ARG A 124 -7.21 9.49 -0.79
N GLU A 125 -6.57 10.31 0.05
CA GLU A 125 -6.18 11.67 -0.33
C GLU A 125 -5.11 11.67 -1.43
N ALA A 126 -4.08 10.83 -1.27
CA ALA A 126 -2.99 10.68 -2.23
C ALA A 126 -3.50 10.18 -3.59
N ALA A 127 -4.46 9.25 -3.64
CA ALA A 127 -5.04 8.79 -4.90
C ALA A 127 -5.69 9.94 -5.69
N ARG A 128 -6.40 10.86 -5.01
CA ARG A 128 -6.98 12.05 -5.65
C ARG A 128 -5.91 13.03 -6.12
N LEU A 129 -4.88 13.25 -5.31
CA LEU A 129 -3.77 14.17 -5.61
C LEU A 129 -2.86 13.63 -6.73
N ALA A 130 -2.72 12.30 -6.84
CA ALA A 130 -1.95 11.65 -7.89
C ALA A 130 -2.51 11.93 -9.29
N THR A 131 -3.80 12.27 -9.41
CA THR A 131 -4.43 12.68 -10.69
C THR A 131 -4.21 14.16 -11.02
N MET A 132 -3.67 14.96 -10.10
CA MET A 132 -3.50 16.40 -10.25
C MET A 132 -2.08 16.72 -10.71
N ARG A 133 -1.91 17.06 -11.99
CA ARG A 133 -0.58 17.32 -12.60
C ARG A 133 0.29 18.31 -11.80
N ARG A 134 -0.32 19.33 -11.20
CA ARG A 134 0.40 20.37 -10.44
C ARG A 134 0.82 19.99 -9.03
N TYR A 135 0.33 18.87 -8.51
CA TYR A 135 0.73 18.41 -7.19
C TYR A 135 2.07 17.67 -7.28
N ASP A 136 3.06 18.08 -6.48
CA ASP A 136 4.40 17.48 -6.42
C ASP A 136 5.13 17.44 -7.80
N GLU A 137 5.05 18.55 -8.57
CA GLU A 137 5.67 18.67 -9.91
C GLU A 137 7.18 18.43 -9.88
N GLN A 138 7.84 18.84 -8.80
CA GLN A 138 9.29 18.68 -8.60
C GLN A 138 9.75 17.22 -8.63
N ALA A 139 8.84 16.26 -8.39
CA ALA A 139 9.15 14.84 -8.48
C ALA A 139 9.31 14.35 -9.93
N GLY A 140 8.88 15.13 -10.93
CA GLY A 140 8.99 14.79 -12.35
C GLY A 140 8.16 13.57 -12.76
N LEU A 141 7.14 13.21 -11.98
CA LEU A 141 6.28 12.05 -12.24
C LEU A 141 4.92 12.50 -12.80
N ASP A 142 4.51 11.89 -13.90
CA ASP A 142 3.24 12.19 -14.56
C ASP A 142 2.03 11.80 -13.72
N ALA A 143 0.97 12.61 -13.81
CA ALA A 143 -0.31 12.29 -13.22
C ALA A 143 -0.89 10.97 -13.76
N ILE A 144 -1.69 10.31 -12.94
CA ILE A 144 -2.38 9.06 -13.29
C ILE A 144 -3.90 9.26 -13.41
N LYS A 145 -4.59 8.27 -13.97
CA LYS A 145 -6.05 8.17 -13.83
C LYS A 145 -6.39 7.79 -12.40
N MET A 146 -7.57 8.22 -11.93
CA MET A 146 -8.05 7.84 -10.60
C MET A 146 -8.17 6.31 -10.51
N PRO A 147 -7.45 5.64 -9.60
CA PRO A 147 -7.62 4.22 -9.38
C PRO A 147 -8.95 3.96 -8.66
N ALA A 148 -9.51 2.76 -8.85
CA ALA A 148 -10.51 2.26 -7.93
C ALA A 148 -9.84 1.98 -6.58
N ILE A 149 -10.51 2.33 -5.47
CA ILE A 149 -10.00 2.09 -4.12
C ILE A 149 -10.93 1.12 -3.42
N ALA A 150 -10.37 0.04 -2.88
CA ALA A 150 -11.07 -0.91 -2.04
C ALA A 150 -10.40 -0.99 -0.67
N HIS A 151 -11.22 -1.10 0.37
CA HIS A 151 -10.77 -1.15 1.75
C HIS A 151 -10.91 -2.57 2.29
N VAL A 152 -9.83 -3.10 2.84
CA VAL A 152 -9.83 -4.41 3.49
C VAL A 152 -10.25 -4.24 4.94
N VAL A 153 -11.22 -5.04 5.36
CA VAL A 153 -11.88 -4.94 6.66
C VAL A 153 -11.24 -5.91 7.63
N TYR A 154 -10.65 -5.39 8.71
CA TYR A 154 -10.22 -6.17 9.87
C TYR A 154 -11.22 -6.08 11.05
N SER A 155 -11.92 -4.94 11.18
CA SER A 155 -12.93 -4.70 12.22
C SER A 155 -14.16 -5.60 12.05
N ARG A 156 -14.62 -6.23 13.14
CA ARG A 156 -15.88 -7.01 13.17
C ARG A 156 -17.14 -6.13 13.20
N LEU A 157 -16.97 -4.82 13.33
CA LEU A 157 -18.08 -3.86 13.37
C LEU A 157 -18.52 -3.40 11.98
N VAL A 158 -17.70 -3.67 10.96
CA VAL A 158 -17.95 -3.24 9.59
C VAL A 158 -18.47 -4.41 8.77
N VAL A 159 -19.64 -4.22 8.16
CA VAL A 159 -20.17 -5.17 7.17
C VAL A 159 -19.51 -4.89 5.82
N PRO A 160 -18.77 -5.85 5.22
CA PRO A 160 -18.14 -5.62 3.93
C PRO A 160 -19.18 -5.45 2.83
N SER A 161 -18.92 -4.56 1.87
CA SER A 161 -19.82 -4.34 0.73
C SER A 161 -19.78 -5.48 -0.28
N PHE A 162 -18.70 -6.27 -0.30
CA PHE A 162 -18.56 -7.51 -1.06
C PHE A 162 -17.49 -8.41 -0.43
N ILE A 163 -17.48 -9.69 -0.82
CA ILE A 163 -16.47 -10.69 -0.45
C ILE A 163 -15.94 -11.31 -1.75
N VAL A 164 -14.67 -11.70 -1.77
CA VAL A 164 -13.99 -12.33 -2.92
C VAL A 164 -13.83 -13.82 -2.70
#